data_AF-A0AAC9ACQ4-F1
#
_entry.id   AF-A0AAC9ACQ4-F1
#
_cell.length_a   1.000
_cell.length_b   1.000
_cell.length_c   1.000
_cell.angle_alpha   90.00
_cell.angle_beta   90.00
_cell.angle_gamma   90.00
#
_symmetry.space_group_name_H-M   'P 1'
#
loop_
_entity.id
_entity.type
_entity.pdbx_description
1 polymer ?
#
loop_
_entity_poly.entity_id
_entity_poly.type
_entity_poly.pdbx_seq_one_letter_code
_entity_poly.pdbx_strand_id
1 'polypeptide(L)'
;MVKDYDSQPSFDNIKQEPPGARTDNNEAKISQNQNEQELKTFKLSDLESKFILKARKKIRLFDPEGIYQFKGSAIPYYHSFLHLISLLVSLYLIAYYFAVIVFSELEHLDGVGNTSNLTAIDKLFMIALAALTVLKLKKLIAVKVTHYDVRYKLALAANGFNRIVINLVKFSIYFLALALFIIGLDHPNETILGAFERLENGVMADSLAFFSWIVTALIFVKAFKRFGKE
;
A
#
# COMPACT_ATOMS: atom_id res chain seq x y z
N MET A 1 -28.50 -7.30 -21.34
CA MET A 1 -27.57 -7.94 -22.29
C MET A 1 -26.17 -7.43 -21.96
N VAL A 2 -25.41 -8.20 -21.19
CA VAL A 2 -24.11 -7.81 -20.63
C VAL A 2 -23.04 -7.95 -21.72
N LYS A 3 -22.31 -6.87 -22.02
CA LYS A 3 -21.17 -6.94 -22.95
C LYS A 3 -19.94 -7.41 -22.16
N ASP A 4 -19.51 -8.63 -22.42
CA ASP A 4 -18.20 -9.13 -22.00
C ASP A 4 -17.10 -8.35 -22.74
N TYR A 5 -16.33 -7.57 -21.98
CA TYR A 5 -15.10 -6.91 -22.44
C TYR A 5 -13.88 -7.72 -22.01
N ASP A 6 -13.81 -8.98 -22.45
CA ASP A 6 -12.56 -9.74 -22.50
C ASP A 6 -11.99 -9.64 -23.92
N SER A 7 -11.55 -8.43 -24.28
CA SER A 7 -10.80 -8.19 -25.51
C SER A 7 -9.34 -8.59 -25.28
N GLN A 8 -8.92 -9.70 -25.88
CA GLN A 8 -7.51 -9.91 -26.23
C GLN A 8 -7.02 -8.74 -27.09
N PRO A 9 -5.73 -8.35 -27.07
CA PRO A 9 -5.23 -7.39 -28.04
C PRO A 9 -5.24 -8.06 -29.41
N SER A 10 -6.20 -7.71 -30.28
CA SER A 10 -6.11 -8.04 -31.70
C SER A 10 -5.11 -7.08 -32.33
N PHE A 11 -4.03 -7.65 -32.86
CA PHE A 11 -3.14 -6.95 -33.78
C PHE A 11 -3.72 -7.16 -35.19
N ASP A 12 -4.86 -6.53 -35.46
CA ASP A 12 -5.41 -6.52 -36.80
C ASP A 12 -4.76 -5.40 -37.61
N ASN A 13 -4.02 -5.82 -38.63
CA ASN A 13 -3.39 -5.00 -39.65
C ASN A 13 -4.36 -3.95 -40.19
N ILE A 14 -3.93 -2.69 -40.13
CA ILE A 14 -4.56 -1.58 -40.86
C ILE A 14 -4.41 -1.90 -42.36
N LYS A 15 -5.51 -2.30 -42.99
CA LYS A 15 -5.65 -2.29 -44.46
C LYS A 15 -5.59 -0.82 -44.92
N GLN A 16 -4.53 -0.46 -45.64
CA GLN A 16 -4.47 0.79 -46.39
C GLN A 16 -5.44 0.71 -47.60
N GLU A 17 -6.31 1.71 -47.73
CA GLU A 17 -7.06 1.97 -48.96
C GLU A 17 -6.11 2.43 -50.09
N PRO A 18 -6.37 2.10 -51.37
CA PRO A 18 -5.49 2.47 -52.47
C PRO A 18 -5.82 3.87 -53.01
N PRO A 19 -4.84 4.77 -53.22
CA PRO A 19 -5.06 5.94 -54.03
C PRO A 19 -4.80 5.61 -55.50
N GLY A 20 -5.77 5.99 -56.33
CA GLY A 20 -5.72 5.85 -57.78
C GLY A 20 -4.60 6.65 -58.45
N ALA A 21 -4.36 6.25 -59.70
CA ALA A 21 -3.32 6.68 -60.60
C ALA A 21 -3.12 8.21 -60.73
N ARG A 22 -1.85 8.62 -60.78
CA ARG A 22 -1.30 9.52 -61.81
C ARG A 22 0.23 9.52 -61.77
N THR A 23 0.81 9.24 -62.93
CA THR A 23 2.22 9.31 -63.31
C THR A 23 2.76 10.75 -63.23
N ASP A 24 3.98 10.93 -62.73
CA ASP A 24 5.11 11.40 -63.56
C ASP A 24 6.41 11.56 -62.75
N ASN A 25 7.41 10.82 -63.23
CA ASN A 25 8.88 10.96 -63.17
C ASN A 25 9.50 12.08 -62.30
N ASN A 26 10.36 11.68 -61.35
CA ASN A 26 11.77 12.09 -61.33
C ASN A 26 12.59 11.26 -60.33
N GLU A 27 13.65 10.63 -60.83
CA GLU A 27 14.64 9.88 -60.05
C GLU A 27 15.50 10.85 -59.21
N ALA A 28 15.58 10.60 -57.90
CA ALA A 28 16.74 10.97 -57.10
C ALA A 28 16.90 9.97 -55.93
N LYS A 29 17.91 9.12 -56.10
CA LYS A 29 18.51 8.12 -55.19
C LYS A 29 18.13 8.15 -53.70
N ILE A 30 17.64 6.98 -53.31
CA ILE A 30 17.64 6.31 -51.99
C ILE A 30 18.76 6.77 -51.05
N SER A 31 18.37 7.16 -49.84
CA SER A 31 19.15 7.00 -48.62
C SER A 31 18.17 6.78 -47.46
N GLN A 32 17.55 5.59 -47.43
CA GLN A 32 16.87 5.08 -46.24
C GLN A 32 17.93 4.80 -45.18
N ASN A 33 18.20 5.76 -44.30
CA ASN A 33 18.74 5.45 -42.97
C ASN A 33 17.56 5.14 -42.05
N GLN A 34 16.90 4.01 -42.32
CA GLN A 34 16.08 3.33 -41.31
C GLN A 34 17.05 2.71 -40.31
N ASN A 35 17.42 3.46 -39.28
CA ASN A 35 17.74 2.84 -37.99
C ASN A 35 16.41 2.38 -37.37
N GLU A 36 15.79 1.38 -38.00
CA GLU A 36 14.90 0.48 -37.30
C GLU A 36 15.81 -0.30 -36.36
N GLN A 37 15.92 0.17 -35.11
CA GLN A 37 16.25 -0.73 -34.02
C GLN A 37 15.19 -1.84 -34.09
N GLU A 38 15.56 -2.98 -34.67
CA GLU A 38 14.81 -4.21 -34.55
C GLU A 38 14.44 -4.35 -33.08
N LEU A 39 13.14 -4.18 -32.81
CA LEU A 39 12.55 -4.49 -31.52
C LEU A 39 12.80 -5.99 -31.36
N LYS A 40 13.92 -6.38 -30.74
CA LYS A 40 14.31 -7.76 -30.49
C LYS A 40 13.07 -8.45 -29.93
N THR A 41 12.39 -9.20 -30.78
CA THR A 41 11.20 -9.94 -30.41
C THR A 41 11.74 -11.07 -29.56
N PHE A 42 11.74 -10.83 -28.25
CA PHE A 42 12.12 -11.81 -27.25
C PHE A 42 11.20 -13.02 -27.48
N LYS A 43 11.73 -14.06 -28.11
CA LYS A 43 10.99 -15.32 -28.30
C LYS A 43 10.97 -16.02 -26.96
N LEU A 44 9.92 -15.78 -26.19
CA LEU A 44 9.65 -16.56 -24.99
C LEU A 44 9.26 -17.98 -25.37
N SER A 45 9.77 -18.95 -24.61
CA SER A 45 9.25 -20.32 -24.65
C SER A 45 7.78 -20.34 -24.22
N ASP A 46 7.01 -21.33 -24.70
CA ASP A 46 5.61 -21.55 -24.28
C ASP A 46 5.45 -21.71 -22.77
N LEU A 47 6.48 -22.20 -22.09
CA LEU A 47 6.50 -22.30 -20.62
C LEU A 47 6.67 -20.93 -19.96
N GLU A 48 7.55 -20.09 -20.50
CA GLU A 48 7.81 -18.74 -19.99
C GLU A 48 6.60 -17.83 -20.24
N SER A 49 5.96 -17.94 -21.41
CA SER A 49 4.75 -17.18 -21.73
C SER A 49 3.59 -17.55 -20.81
N LYS A 50 3.38 -18.85 -20.55
CA LYS A 50 2.40 -19.34 -19.55
C LYS A 50 2.72 -18.86 -18.15
N PHE A 51 4.00 -18.87 -17.75
CA PHE A 51 4.42 -18.38 -16.44
C PHE A 51 4.12 -16.89 -16.26
N ILE A 52 4.45 -16.05 -17.26
CA ILE A 52 4.17 -14.61 -17.22
C ILE A 52 2.66 -14.32 -17.22
N LEU A 53 1.88 -15.03 -18.03
CA LEU A 53 0.43 -14.90 -18.05
C LEU A 53 -0.19 -15.23 -16.69
N LYS A 54 0.26 -16.33 -16.06
CA LYS A 54 -0.17 -16.71 -14.70
C LYS A 54 0.24 -15.66 -13.68
N ALA A 55 1.45 -15.13 -13.76
CA ALA A 55 1.91 -14.06 -12.88
C ALA A 55 1.08 -12.78 -13.05
N ARG A 56 0.73 -12.38 -14.28
CA ARG A 56 -0.10 -11.19 -14.54
C ARG A 56 -1.52 -11.32 -13.96
N LYS A 57 -2.12 -12.51 -14.02
CA LYS A 57 -3.48 -12.78 -13.49
C LYS A 57 -3.55 -13.01 -11.98
N LYS A 58 -2.42 -13.10 -11.27
CA LYS A 58 -2.37 -13.33 -9.82
C LYS A 58 -3.07 -12.19 -9.06
N ILE A 59 -3.94 -12.54 -8.10
CA ILE A 59 -4.48 -11.58 -7.13
C ILE A 59 -3.36 -11.16 -6.19
N ARG A 60 -3.02 -9.88 -6.17
CA ARG A 60 -1.91 -9.34 -5.35
C ARG A 60 -2.44 -8.58 -4.14
N LEU A 61 -3.12 -9.31 -3.26
CA LEU A 61 -3.48 -8.85 -1.92
C LEU A 61 -2.27 -8.98 -0.99
N PHE A 62 -2.06 -7.97 -0.14
CA PHE A 62 -0.93 -7.85 0.79
C PHE A 62 0.47 -7.80 0.13
N ASP A 63 0.55 -7.47 -1.16
CA ASP A 63 1.77 -7.40 -1.96
C ASP A 63 1.89 -6.06 -2.72
N PRO A 64 2.26 -4.96 -2.03
CA PRO A 64 2.45 -3.65 -2.67
C PRO A 64 3.60 -3.65 -3.68
N GLU A 65 4.60 -4.52 -3.51
CA GLU A 65 5.74 -4.63 -4.42
C GLU A 65 5.30 -5.24 -5.75
N GLY A 66 4.56 -6.34 -5.70
CA GLY A 66 4.01 -6.97 -6.88
C GLY A 66 3.03 -6.07 -7.63
N ILE A 67 2.24 -5.23 -6.95
CA ILE A 67 1.39 -4.25 -7.65
C ILE A 67 2.25 -3.24 -8.41
N TYR A 68 3.29 -2.68 -7.76
CA TYR A 68 4.19 -1.70 -8.38
C TYR A 68 4.94 -2.29 -9.60
N GLN A 69 5.51 -3.49 -9.47
CA GLN A 69 6.25 -4.15 -10.56
C GLN A 69 5.37 -4.49 -11.77
N PHE A 70 4.08 -4.74 -11.55
CA PHE A 70 3.13 -5.10 -12.60
C PHE A 70 2.12 -3.97 -12.90
N LYS A 71 2.55 -2.70 -12.78
CA LYS A 71 1.71 -1.50 -13.03
C LYS A 71 1.02 -1.47 -14.40
N GLY A 72 1.59 -2.14 -15.41
CA GLY A 72 1.01 -2.24 -16.75
C GLY A 72 0.02 -3.40 -16.95
N SER A 73 -0.21 -4.23 -15.92
CA SER A 73 -1.16 -5.35 -16.01
C SER A 73 -2.60 -4.90 -15.72
N ALA A 74 -3.55 -5.40 -16.51
CA ALA A 74 -4.96 -5.15 -16.27
C ALA A 74 -5.38 -5.79 -14.94
N ILE A 75 -5.89 -4.97 -14.03
CA ILE A 75 -6.50 -5.45 -12.78
C ILE A 75 -8.00 -5.68 -13.04
N PRO A 76 -8.50 -6.92 -12.93
CA PRO A 76 -9.92 -7.21 -13.07
C PRO A 76 -10.79 -6.44 -12.06
N TYR A 77 -12.06 -6.22 -12.40
CA TYR A 77 -13.00 -5.52 -11.50
C TYR A 77 -13.20 -6.26 -10.18
N TYR A 78 -13.30 -7.59 -10.19
CA TYR A 78 -13.44 -8.36 -8.96
C TYR A 78 -12.20 -8.24 -8.05
N HIS A 79 -10.98 -8.16 -8.59
CA HIS A 79 -9.78 -7.84 -7.79
C HIS A 79 -9.87 -6.45 -7.19
N SER A 80 -10.32 -5.47 -7.97
CA SER A 80 -10.47 -4.09 -7.50
C SER A 80 -11.49 -4.01 -6.36
N PHE A 81 -12.58 -4.79 -6.43
CA PHE A 81 -13.57 -4.91 -5.36
C PHE A 81 -12.97 -5.53 -4.09
N LEU A 82 -12.18 -6.60 -4.20
CA LEU A 82 -11.45 -7.16 -3.05
C LEU A 82 -10.46 -6.18 -2.44
N HIS A 83 -9.76 -5.39 -3.26
CA HIS A 83 -8.89 -4.31 -2.77
C HIS A 83 -9.67 -3.23 -2.03
N LEU A 84 -10.86 -2.85 -2.51
CA LEU A 84 -11.72 -1.89 -1.84
C LEU A 84 -12.17 -2.41 -0.47
N ILE A 85 -12.68 -3.64 -0.39
CA ILE A 85 -13.06 -4.26 0.89
C ILE A 85 -11.87 -4.27 1.84
N SER A 86 -10.71 -4.73 1.36
CA SER A 86 -9.50 -4.80 2.17
C SER A 86 -9.02 -3.43 2.65
N LEU A 87 -9.16 -2.39 1.83
CA LEU A 87 -8.84 -1.02 2.20
C LEU A 87 -9.78 -0.52 3.31
N LEU A 88 -11.10 -0.73 3.16
CA LEU A 88 -12.10 -0.33 4.15
C LEU A 88 -11.87 -1.02 5.50
N VAL A 89 -11.61 -2.33 5.49
CA VAL A 89 -11.28 -3.09 6.71
C VAL A 89 -10.00 -2.54 7.34
N SER A 90 -8.96 -2.28 6.55
CA SER A 90 -7.71 -1.74 7.09
C SER A 90 -7.86 -0.34 7.68
N LEU A 91 -8.63 0.53 7.03
CA LEU A 91 -8.93 1.87 7.55
C LEU A 91 -9.72 1.79 8.85
N TYR A 92 -10.72 0.91 8.92
CA TYR A 92 -11.48 0.66 10.14
C TYR A 92 -10.57 0.19 11.28
N LEU A 93 -9.69 -0.78 11.04
CA LEU A 93 -8.77 -1.30 12.06
C LEU A 93 -7.78 -0.24 12.55
N ILE A 94 -7.25 0.59 11.65
CA ILE A 94 -6.34 1.68 12.03
C ILE A 94 -7.08 2.74 12.85
N ALA A 95 -8.27 3.15 12.41
CA ALA A 95 -9.10 4.11 13.14
C ALA A 95 -9.48 3.57 14.52
N TYR A 96 -9.89 2.30 14.60
CA TYR A 96 -10.19 1.63 15.86
C TYR A 96 -8.98 1.59 16.79
N TYR A 97 -7.80 1.24 16.29
CA TYR A 97 -6.57 1.21 17.07
C TYR A 97 -6.26 2.57 17.74
N PHE A 98 -6.31 3.66 16.98
CA PHE A 98 -6.10 5.00 17.55
C PHE A 98 -7.25 5.46 18.44
N ALA A 99 -8.49 5.10 18.11
CA ALA A 99 -9.64 5.40 18.95
C ALA A 99 -9.53 4.74 20.33
N VAL A 100 -9.09 3.46 20.39
CA VAL A 100 -8.86 2.75 21.65
C VAL A 100 -7.82 3.50 22.51
N ILE A 101 -6.71 3.95 21.93
CA ILE A 101 -5.71 4.76 22.64
C ILE A 101 -6.32 6.06 23.17
N VAL A 102 -7.18 6.72 22.39
CA VAL A 102 -7.80 7.98 22.84
C VAL A 102 -8.81 7.74 23.95
N PHE A 103 -9.63 6.69 23.84
CA PHE A 103 -10.68 6.37 24.79
C PHE A 103 -10.17 5.75 26.08
N SER A 104 -9.03 5.05 26.07
CA SER A 104 -8.41 4.53 27.30
C SER A 104 -7.88 5.64 28.20
N GLU A 105 -7.53 6.79 27.63
CA GLU A 105 -6.95 7.94 28.33
C GLU A 105 -7.98 9.00 28.75
N LEU A 106 -9.28 8.70 28.60
CA LEU A 106 -10.37 9.58 28.99
C LEU A 106 -10.80 9.26 30.43
N GLU A 107 -10.58 10.21 31.32
CA GLU A 107 -11.00 10.15 32.72
C GLU A 107 -12.16 11.12 32.94
N HIS A 108 -13.24 10.66 33.57
CA HIS A 108 -14.37 11.53 33.92
C HIS A 108 -14.18 12.09 35.32
N LEU A 109 -14.09 13.42 35.43
CA LEU A 109 -14.03 14.13 36.71
C LEU A 109 -15.36 14.83 36.98
N ASP A 110 -16.01 14.47 38.08
CA ASP A 110 -17.29 15.06 38.48
C ASP A 110 -17.18 16.59 38.58
N GLY A 111 -18.11 17.30 37.93
CA GLY A 111 -18.14 18.76 37.89
C GLY A 111 -17.20 19.43 36.89
N VAL A 112 -16.26 18.70 36.29
CA VAL A 112 -15.34 19.18 35.24
C VAL A 112 -15.67 18.54 33.88
N GLY A 113 -16.17 17.31 33.88
CA GLY A 113 -16.46 16.52 32.69
C GLY A 113 -15.28 15.61 32.31
N ASN A 114 -15.22 15.22 31.03
CA ASN A 114 -14.18 14.33 30.53
C ASN A 114 -12.86 15.08 30.35
N THR A 115 -11.83 14.66 31.07
CA THR A 115 -10.44 15.10 30.92
C THR A 115 -9.60 14.00 30.29
N SER A 116 -8.60 14.39 29.50
CA SER A 116 -7.77 13.43 28.76
C SER A 116 -6.33 13.45 29.30
N ASN A 117 -5.85 12.27 29.70
CA ASN A 117 -4.50 12.05 30.20
C ASN A 117 -3.45 11.94 29.08
N LEU A 118 -3.88 11.94 27.80
CA LEU A 118 -3.00 12.04 26.65
C LEU A 118 -2.14 13.29 26.73
N THR A 119 -0.83 13.09 26.66
CA THR A 119 0.13 14.19 26.63
C THR A 119 -0.03 14.98 25.32
N ALA A 120 0.48 16.22 25.31
CA ALA A 120 0.53 17.02 24.09
C ALA A 120 1.36 16.34 22.99
N ILE A 121 2.37 15.55 23.36
CA ILE A 121 3.24 14.83 22.42
C ILE A 121 2.46 13.72 21.72
N ASP A 122 1.60 12.99 22.44
CA ASP A 122 0.76 11.90 21.89
C ASP A 122 -0.17 12.45 20.82
N LYS A 123 -0.84 13.57 21.13
CA LYS A 123 -1.75 14.26 20.23
C LYS A 123 -1.01 14.74 18.98
N LEU A 124 0.17 15.35 19.16
CA LEU A 124 1.00 15.81 18.06
C LEU A 124 1.47 14.63 17.18
N PHE A 125 1.84 13.50 17.79
CA PHE A 125 2.23 12.30 17.09
C PHE A 125 1.10 11.74 16.22
N MET A 126 -0.11 11.62 16.77
CA MET A 126 -1.28 11.16 16.02
C MET A 126 -1.62 12.10 14.85
N ILE A 127 -1.59 13.42 15.08
CA ILE A 127 -1.80 14.43 14.03
C ILE A 127 -0.73 14.32 12.95
N ALA A 128 0.55 14.15 13.33
CA ALA A 128 1.65 14.00 12.38
C ALA A 128 1.50 12.74 11.51
N LEU A 129 1.07 11.61 12.08
CA LEU A 129 0.78 10.40 11.32
C LEU A 129 -0.40 10.57 10.36
N ALA A 130 -1.47 11.23 10.79
CA ALA A 130 -2.61 11.55 9.94
C ALA A 130 -2.18 12.45 8.76
N ALA A 131 -1.44 13.53 9.04
CA ALA A 131 -0.90 14.42 8.03
C ALA A 131 0.03 13.70 7.05
N LEU A 132 0.94 12.86 7.55
CA LEU A 132 1.82 12.03 6.71
C LEU A 132 1.03 11.12 5.78
N THR A 133 -0.02 10.48 6.30
CA THR A 133 -0.89 9.58 5.53
C THR A 133 -1.60 10.33 4.40
N VAL A 134 -2.18 11.50 4.70
CA VAL A 134 -2.84 12.36 3.69
C VAL A 134 -1.84 12.82 2.63
N LEU A 135 -0.64 13.27 3.03
CA LEU A 135 0.41 13.70 2.11
C LEU A 135 0.87 12.56 1.19
N LYS A 136 1.02 11.35 1.71
CA LYS A 136 1.40 10.17 0.92
C LYS A 136 0.29 9.75 -0.04
N LEU A 137 -0.97 9.78 0.40
CA LEU A 137 -2.11 9.46 -0.46
C LEU A 137 -2.27 10.50 -1.59
N LYS A 138 -2.08 11.79 -1.29
CA LYS A 138 -2.04 12.85 -2.31
C LYS A 138 -0.94 12.58 -3.35
N LYS A 139 0.26 12.19 -2.91
CA LYS A 139 1.35 11.79 -3.84
C LYS A 139 0.95 10.61 -4.72
N LEU A 140 0.25 9.61 -4.19
CA LEU A 140 -0.24 8.47 -4.97
C LEU A 140 -1.26 8.90 -6.03
N ILE A 141 -2.22 9.77 -5.67
CA ILE A 141 -3.24 10.28 -6.58
C ILE A 141 -2.61 11.08 -7.72
N ALA A 142 -1.54 11.83 -7.43
CA ALA A 142 -0.83 12.67 -8.40
C ALA A 142 0.01 11.87 -9.43
N VAL A 143 0.30 10.59 -9.19
CA VAL A 143 1.05 9.76 -10.15
C VAL A 143 0.23 9.61 -11.44
N LYS A 144 0.86 9.88 -12.58
CA LYS A 144 0.24 9.65 -13.89
C LYS A 144 0.50 8.21 -14.32
N VAL A 145 -0.54 7.39 -14.36
CA VAL A 145 -0.47 6.02 -14.91
C VAL A 145 -1.28 5.98 -16.19
N THR A 146 -0.68 5.46 -17.27
CA THR A 146 -1.28 5.47 -18.61
C THR A 146 -2.46 4.49 -18.73
N HIS A 147 -2.38 3.32 -18.09
CA HIS A 147 -3.41 2.28 -18.18
C HIS A 147 -3.94 1.89 -16.80
N TYR A 148 -5.25 1.69 -16.70
CA TYR A 148 -5.95 1.20 -15.49
C TYR A 148 -5.66 2.01 -14.22
N ASP A 149 -5.44 3.32 -14.38
CA ASP A 149 -4.93 4.23 -13.35
C ASP A 149 -5.66 4.13 -12.00
N VAL A 150 -7.00 4.23 -12.03
CA VAL A 150 -7.84 4.16 -10.83
C VAL A 150 -7.68 2.82 -10.09
N ARG A 151 -7.67 1.70 -10.83
CA ARG A 151 -7.58 0.36 -10.26
C ARG A 151 -6.21 0.09 -9.68
N TYR A 152 -5.16 0.56 -10.37
CA TYR A 152 -3.79 0.49 -9.88
C TYR A 152 -3.62 1.30 -8.58
N LYS A 153 -4.09 2.55 -8.56
CA LYS A 153 -4.04 3.42 -7.38
C LYS A 153 -4.80 2.81 -6.21
N LEU A 154 -5.99 2.27 -6.45
CA LEU A 154 -6.78 1.58 -5.43
C LEU A 154 -6.02 0.36 -4.87
N ALA A 155 -5.47 -0.50 -5.74
CA ALA A 155 -4.73 -1.67 -5.32
C ALA A 155 -3.48 -1.30 -4.52
N LEU A 156 -2.74 -0.27 -4.94
CA LEU A 156 -1.55 0.19 -4.24
C LEU A 156 -1.90 0.82 -2.89
N ALA A 157 -2.99 1.59 -2.82
CA ALA A 157 -3.53 2.12 -1.57
C ALA A 157 -3.92 1.00 -0.60
N ALA A 158 -4.76 0.07 -1.03
CA ALA A 158 -5.21 -1.08 -0.24
C ALA A 158 -4.02 -1.85 0.34
N ASN A 159 -3.04 -2.18 -0.50
CA ASN A 159 -1.84 -2.90 -0.07
C ASN A 159 -0.95 -2.10 0.90
N GLY A 160 -0.88 -0.78 0.74
CA GLY A 160 -0.20 0.11 1.68
C GLY A 160 -0.83 0.07 3.07
N PHE A 161 -2.14 0.27 3.15
CA PHE A 161 -2.87 0.23 4.43
C PHE A 161 -2.89 -1.15 5.07
N ASN A 162 -3.09 -2.21 4.29
CA ASN A 162 -2.96 -3.59 4.77
C ASN A 162 -1.59 -3.86 5.40
N ARG A 163 -0.53 -3.33 4.81
CA ARG A 163 0.83 -3.48 5.33
C ARG A 163 1.03 -2.73 6.65
N ILE A 164 0.34 -1.60 6.86
CA ILE A 164 0.32 -0.92 8.16
C ILE A 164 -0.31 -1.86 9.19
N VAL A 165 -1.53 -2.34 8.93
CA VAL A 165 -2.27 -3.23 9.85
C VAL A 165 -1.46 -4.45 10.23
N ILE A 166 -0.95 -5.21 9.25
CA ILE A 166 -0.17 -6.42 9.53
C ILE A 166 1.07 -6.12 10.36
N ASN A 167 1.77 -5.02 10.08
CA ASN A 167 2.97 -4.68 10.84
C ASN A 167 2.65 -4.14 12.22
N LEU A 168 1.53 -3.43 12.41
CA LEU A 168 1.06 -3.04 13.73
C LEU A 168 0.71 -4.28 14.56
N VAL A 169 -0.06 -5.23 14.02
CA VAL A 169 -0.38 -6.49 14.72
C VAL A 169 0.88 -7.26 15.11
N LYS A 170 1.81 -7.45 14.16
CA LYS A 170 3.10 -8.10 14.43
C LYS A 170 3.88 -7.35 15.52
N PHE A 171 3.94 -6.04 15.40
CA PHE A 171 4.62 -5.20 16.38
C PHE A 171 3.99 -5.34 17.76
N SER A 172 2.67 -5.22 17.91
CA SER A 172 1.97 -5.39 19.19
C SER A 172 2.26 -6.73 19.84
N ILE A 173 2.26 -7.83 19.06
CA ILE A 173 2.56 -9.17 19.58
C ILE A 173 4.01 -9.25 20.09
N TYR A 174 4.98 -8.86 19.26
CA TYR A 174 6.40 -8.91 19.65
C TYR A 174 6.73 -7.94 20.78
N PHE A 175 6.10 -6.78 20.78
CA PHE A 175 6.30 -5.74 21.77
C PHE A 175 5.75 -6.17 23.13
N LEU A 176 4.54 -6.73 23.18
CA LEU A 176 3.98 -7.28 24.41
C LEU A 176 4.85 -8.42 24.97
N ALA A 177 5.30 -9.33 24.10
CA ALA A 177 6.20 -10.42 24.53
C ALA A 177 7.52 -9.89 25.10
N LEU A 178 8.13 -8.88 24.46
CA LEU A 178 9.34 -8.23 24.94
C LEU A 178 9.11 -7.51 26.28
N ALA A 179 8.01 -6.78 26.40
CA ALA A 179 7.71 -6.00 27.59
C ALA A 179 7.49 -6.92 28.81
N LEU A 180 6.71 -7.99 28.64
CA LEU A 180 6.52 -9.01 29.68
C LEU A 180 7.83 -9.72 30.04
N PHE A 181 8.69 -9.99 29.05
CA PHE A 181 10.00 -10.58 29.31
C PHE A 181 10.90 -9.67 30.16
N ILE A 182 10.95 -8.37 29.85
CA ILE A 182 11.73 -7.41 30.64
C ILE A 182 11.21 -7.33 32.07
N ILE A 183 9.88 -7.26 32.26
CA ILE A 183 9.28 -7.24 33.59
C ILE A 183 9.59 -8.52 34.36
N GLY A 184 9.50 -9.69 33.73
CA GLY A 184 9.84 -10.95 34.38
C GLY A 184 11.32 -11.08 34.78
N LEU A 185 12.23 -10.39 34.08
CA LEU A 185 13.64 -10.34 34.48
C LEU A 185 13.90 -9.39 35.65
N ASP A 186 13.30 -8.20 35.60
CA ASP A 186 13.49 -7.17 36.61
C ASP A 186 12.74 -7.54 37.91
N HIS A 187 11.59 -8.21 37.78
CA HIS A 187 10.64 -8.51 38.86
C HIS A 187 10.20 -9.98 38.78
N PRO A 188 11.06 -10.93 39.19
CA PRO A 188 10.85 -12.36 38.95
C PRO A 188 9.69 -12.98 39.74
N ASN A 189 9.23 -12.31 40.80
CA ASN A 189 8.13 -12.77 41.65
C ASN A 189 6.80 -12.04 41.35
N GLU A 190 6.77 -11.19 40.32
CA GLU A 190 5.59 -10.42 39.95
C GLU A 190 4.51 -11.35 39.38
N THR A 191 3.25 -11.08 39.72
CA THR A 191 2.13 -11.78 39.08
C THR A 191 1.90 -11.23 37.68
N ILE A 192 1.22 -11.99 36.82
CA ILE A 192 0.84 -11.51 35.47
C ILE A 192 0.04 -10.20 35.57
N LEU A 193 -0.86 -10.09 36.54
CA LEU A 193 -1.67 -8.87 36.75
C LEU A 193 -0.80 -7.67 37.15
N GLY A 194 0.13 -7.86 38.10
CA GLY A 194 1.08 -6.81 38.50
C GLY A 194 2.02 -6.38 37.36
N ALA A 195 2.36 -7.29 36.46
CA ALA A 195 3.11 -6.95 35.25
C ALA A 195 2.31 -6.05 34.31
N PHE A 196 0.99 -6.24 34.17
CA PHE A 196 0.14 -5.34 33.38
C PHE A 196 -0.02 -3.96 34.04
N GLU A 197 -0.21 -3.89 35.35
CA GLU A 197 -0.28 -2.60 36.08
C GLU A 197 0.99 -1.76 35.89
N ARG A 198 2.16 -2.41 35.82
CA ARG A 198 3.45 -1.76 35.51
C ARG A 198 3.61 -1.34 34.05
N LEU A 199 2.89 -1.97 33.12
CA LEU A 199 2.84 -1.52 31.73
C LEU A 199 1.95 -0.30 31.56
N GLU A 200 1.00 -0.09 32.47
CA GLU A 200 0.12 1.08 32.46
C GLU A 200 0.78 2.28 33.15
N ASN A 201 1.55 2.06 34.22
CA ASN A 201 2.09 3.14 35.03
C ASN A 201 3.59 3.03 35.33
N GLY A 202 4.31 4.12 35.08
CA GLY A 202 5.68 4.34 35.54
C GLY A 202 6.69 4.65 34.43
N VAL A 203 7.94 4.92 34.83
CA VAL A 203 9.02 5.33 33.91
C VAL A 203 9.29 4.30 32.80
N MET A 204 9.12 3.02 33.12
CA MET A 204 9.26 1.94 32.13
C MET A 204 8.13 1.98 31.09
N ALA A 205 6.89 2.23 31.52
CA ALA A 205 5.75 2.40 30.63
C ALA A 205 5.95 3.60 29.69
N ASP A 206 6.38 4.74 30.21
CA ASP A 206 6.66 5.94 29.41
C ASP A 206 7.75 5.70 28.35
N SER A 207 8.83 5.01 28.73
CA SER A 207 9.93 4.67 27.83
C SER A 207 9.49 3.70 26.73
N LEU A 208 8.70 2.69 27.10
CA LEU A 208 8.11 1.72 26.18
C LEU A 208 7.12 2.40 25.23
N ALA A 209 6.27 3.30 25.72
CA ALA A 209 5.33 4.07 24.92
C ALA A 209 6.07 4.93 23.88
N PHE A 210 7.11 5.66 24.28
CA PHE A 210 7.91 6.45 23.35
C PHE A 210 8.57 5.59 22.26
N PHE A 211 9.18 4.45 22.63
CA PHE A 211 9.73 3.51 21.66
C PHE A 211 8.67 2.99 20.70
N SER A 212 7.46 2.72 21.20
CA SER A 212 6.34 2.24 20.40
C SER A 212 5.92 3.25 19.32
N TRP A 213 5.96 4.54 19.62
CA TRP A 213 5.66 5.59 18.64
C TRP A 213 6.71 5.67 17.53
N ILE A 214 8.00 5.56 17.88
CA ILE A 214 9.08 5.54 16.88
C ILE A 214 8.85 4.38 15.89
N VAL A 215 8.61 3.17 16.40
CA VAL A 215 8.38 2.00 15.55
C VAL A 215 7.10 2.15 14.73
N THR A 216 6.03 2.68 15.32
CA THR A 216 4.77 2.98 14.64
C THR A 216 4.98 3.96 13.47
N ALA A 217 5.72 5.04 13.67
CA ALA A 217 6.05 5.97 12.58
C ALA A 217 6.85 5.29 11.46
N LEU A 218 7.83 4.44 11.81
CA LEU A 218 8.59 3.68 10.82
C LEU A 218 7.70 2.71 10.02
N ILE A 219 6.69 2.09 10.65
CA ILE A 219 5.71 1.25 9.97
C ILE A 219 4.96 2.04 8.90
N PHE A 220 4.43 3.22 9.24
CA PHE A 220 3.72 4.10 8.31
C PHE A 220 4.62 4.55 7.15
N VAL A 221 5.84 5.01 7.43
CA VAL A 221 6.80 5.44 6.41
C VAL A 221 7.15 4.30 5.45
N LYS A 222 7.43 3.10 5.97
CA LYS A 222 7.77 1.92 5.15
C LYS A 222 6.59 1.42 4.33
N ALA A 223 5.37 1.49 4.87
CA ALA A 223 4.17 1.07 4.16
C ALA A 223 3.93 1.90 2.90
N PHE A 224 4.15 3.22 2.97
CA PHE A 224 3.97 4.14 1.84
C PHE A 224 5.21 4.33 0.96
N LYS A 225 6.25 3.50 1.09
CA LYS A 225 7.51 3.62 0.33
C LYS A 225 7.31 3.67 -1.20
N ARG A 226 6.25 3.03 -1.72
CA ARG A 226 5.97 2.95 -3.16
C ARG A 226 5.03 4.04 -3.68
N PHE A 227 4.47 4.88 -2.80
CA PHE A 227 3.55 5.93 -3.21
C PHE A 227 4.36 7.09 -3.82
N GLY A 228 3.98 7.52 -5.03
CA GLY A 228 4.67 8.60 -5.73
C GLY A 228 5.98 8.19 -6.41
N LYS A 229 6.26 6.89 -6.55
CA LYS A 229 7.36 6.40 -7.39
C LYS A 229 6.82 6.12 -8.78
N GLU A 230 7.44 6.70 -9.80
CA GLU A 230 7.23 6.35 -11.21
C GLU A 230 8.21 5.26 -11.64
#